data_AF-A0A2I0JMY5-F1
#
_entry.id   AF-A0A2I0JMY5-F1
#
_cell.length_a   1.000
_cell.length_b   1.000
_cell.length_c   1.000
_cell.angle_alpha   90.00
_cell.angle_beta   90.00
_cell.angle_gamma   90.00
#
_symmetry.space_group_name_H-M   'P 1'
#
loop_
_entity.id
_entity.type
_entity.pdbx_description
1 polymer ?
#
loop_
_entity_poly.entity_id
_entity_poly.type
_entity_poly.pdbx_seq_one_letter_code
_entity_poly.pdbx_strand_id
1 'polypeptide(L)'
;MDDENEKRAHVLVVSFPIQGHINPLLQFSKLLASKGLKVTLIIPSSTTEYSPSATPSSISVVHIPKGYEDGDTLSIDERLQRFFTVVTRALGEFIRKQVESEFPPKVLVYDSTLAWALDIAHEHGLHAAPFFTQPCMVNAIHYLANHGQLKIPAQGPFRLIPSTPQLETSDLPSNITDTESHPVLMSLVLNQFSNLERARWILVNTFFELEEE
;
A
#
# COMPACT_ATOMS: atom_id res chain seq x y z
N MET A 1 26.06 -29.53 9.56
CA MET A 1 26.50 -28.26 8.96
C MET A 1 26.32 -28.47 7.47
N ASP A 2 25.13 -28.16 6.97
CA ASP A 2 24.79 -28.21 5.54
C ASP A 2 23.74 -27.11 5.29
N ASP A 3 24.17 -26.04 4.63
CA ASP A 3 23.49 -25.30 3.55
C ASP A 3 22.03 -24.79 3.61
N GLU A 4 21.32 -24.76 4.73
CA GLU A 4 19.97 -24.12 4.76
C GLU A 4 19.98 -22.58 4.57
N ASN A 5 21.16 -21.95 4.55
CA ASN A 5 21.30 -20.51 4.37
C ASN A 5 21.46 -20.10 2.88
N GLU A 6 21.37 -21.04 1.93
CA GLU A 6 21.41 -20.73 0.51
C GLU A 6 20.10 -20.07 0.02
N LYS A 7 20.16 -18.74 -0.11
CA LYS A 7 19.37 -17.90 -1.04
C LYS A 7 17.86 -17.82 -0.83
N ARG A 8 17.39 -17.67 0.41
CA ARG A 8 16.03 -17.15 0.66
C ARG A 8 15.87 -15.78 -0.05
N ALA A 9 14.89 -15.54 -0.92
CA ALA A 9 14.71 -14.15 -1.38
C ALA A 9 14.14 -13.31 -0.22
N HIS A 10 14.66 -12.09 -0.02
CA HIS A 10 14.18 -11.16 0.99
C HIS A 10 13.22 -10.14 0.37
N VAL A 11 12.01 -10.09 0.92
CA VAL A 11 10.91 -9.21 0.51
C VAL A 11 10.63 -8.24 1.65
N LEU A 12 10.62 -6.95 1.32
CA LEU A 12 10.07 -5.91 2.19
C LEU A 12 8.60 -5.71 1.84
N VAL A 13 7.77 -5.48 2.85
CA VAL A 13 6.35 -5.19 2.69
C VAL A 13 6.04 -3.92 3.47
N VAL A 14 5.50 -2.86 2.87
CA VAL A 14 5.13 -1.61 3.58
C VAL A 14 3.64 -1.34 3.50
N SER A 15 3.00 -1.10 4.65
CA SER A 15 1.55 -0.86 4.76
C SER A 15 1.18 0.60 4.98
N PHE A 16 0.00 1.00 4.53
CA PHE A 16 -0.66 2.22 5.03
C PHE A 16 -1.08 2.03 6.51
N PRO A 17 -0.96 3.03 7.41
CA PRO A 17 -1.03 2.83 8.86
C PRO A 17 -2.46 2.72 9.42
N ILE A 18 -3.34 1.96 8.76
CA ILE A 18 -4.69 1.67 9.24
C ILE A 18 -5.00 0.18 9.13
N GLN A 19 -5.85 -0.33 10.02
CA GLN A 19 -6.08 -1.78 10.18
C GLN A 19 -6.58 -2.48 8.91
N GLY A 20 -7.41 -1.80 8.11
CA GLY A 20 -7.89 -2.32 6.84
C GLY A 20 -6.79 -2.60 5.82
N HIS A 21 -5.61 -1.98 5.97
CA HIS A 21 -4.46 -2.15 5.10
C HIS A 21 -3.37 -3.02 5.75
N ILE A 22 -3.12 -2.84 7.05
CA ILE A 22 -2.13 -3.62 7.81
C ILE A 22 -2.49 -5.11 7.79
N ASN A 23 -3.76 -5.47 8.04
CA ASN A 23 -4.15 -6.87 8.19
C ASN A 23 -3.99 -7.69 6.90
N PRO A 24 -4.46 -7.25 5.72
CA PRO A 24 -4.19 -7.95 4.45
C PRO A 24 -2.70 -8.13 4.17
N LEU A 25 -1.89 -7.07 4.32
CA LEU A 25 -0.45 -7.14 4.10
C LEU A 25 0.27 -8.03 5.10
N LEU A 26 -0.21 -8.11 6.34
CA LEU A 26 0.28 -9.05 7.34
C LEU A 26 0.00 -10.51 6.94
N GLN A 27 -1.21 -10.81 6.48
CA GLN A 27 -1.55 -12.16 6.02
C GLN A 27 -0.78 -12.54 4.76
N PHE A 28 -0.65 -11.62 3.81
CA PHE A 28 0.19 -11.78 2.64
C PHE A 28 1.66 -12.03 3.01
N SER A 29 2.19 -11.28 3.98
CA SER A 29 3.56 -11.48 4.50
C SER A 29 3.76 -12.87 5.11
N LYS A 30 2.79 -13.37 5.88
CA LYS A 30 2.80 -14.74 6.43
C LYS A 30 2.76 -15.79 5.32
N LEU A 31 1.98 -15.57 4.27
CA LEU A 31 1.92 -16.45 3.11
C LEU A 31 3.27 -16.51 2.38
N LEU A 32 3.90 -15.36 2.11
CA LEU A 32 5.24 -15.33 1.51
C LEU A 32 6.27 -16.07 2.37
N ALA A 33 6.21 -15.89 3.69
CA ALA A 33 7.13 -16.56 4.61
C ALA A 33 6.91 -18.07 4.69
N SER A 34 5.65 -18.55 4.60
CA SER A 34 5.35 -19.99 4.56
C SER A 34 5.82 -20.66 3.25
N LYS A 35 6.01 -19.87 2.17
CA LYS A 35 6.67 -20.30 0.93
C LYS A 35 8.20 -20.24 0.99
N GLY A 36 8.76 -20.00 2.17
CA GLY A 36 10.20 -19.98 2.37
C GLY A 36 10.84 -18.67 1.93
N LEU A 37 10.16 -17.52 1.95
CA LEU A 37 10.79 -16.20 1.74
C LEU A 37 11.13 -15.50 3.06
N LYS A 38 12.22 -14.73 3.12
CA LYS A 38 12.47 -13.86 4.28
C LYS A 38 11.58 -12.63 4.07
N VAL A 39 10.78 -12.27 5.07
CA VAL A 39 9.83 -11.16 4.93
C VAL A 39 10.00 -10.19 6.09
N THR A 40 10.08 -8.91 5.76
CA THR A 40 10.04 -7.81 6.73
C THR A 40 8.84 -6.92 6.43
N LEU A 41 7.86 -6.92 7.32
CA LEU A 41 6.69 -6.03 7.28
C LEU A 41 7.02 -4.72 7.99
N ILE A 42 6.85 -3.61 7.29
CA ILE A 42 7.15 -2.25 7.70
C ILE A 42 5.83 -1.54 7.95
N ILE A 43 5.60 -1.12 9.19
CA ILE A 43 4.35 -0.48 9.61
C ILE A 43 4.67 0.93 10.14
N PRO A 44 4.27 2.00 9.44
CA PRO A 44 4.32 3.33 10.01
C PRO A 44 3.48 3.41 11.29
N SER A 45 4.05 3.89 12.39
CA SER A 45 3.40 4.01 13.70
C SER A 45 3.87 5.26 14.45
N SER A 46 3.31 5.52 15.64
CA SER A 46 3.75 6.58 16.55
C SER A 46 5.14 6.36 17.19
N THR A 47 5.92 5.38 16.70
CA THR A 47 7.27 5.17 17.22
C THR A 47 8.22 6.30 16.80
N THR A 48 9.18 6.66 17.65
CA THR A 48 10.29 7.55 17.30
C THR A 48 11.48 6.82 16.68
N GLU A 49 11.56 5.49 16.85
CA GLU A 49 12.68 4.65 16.39
C GLU A 49 12.23 3.33 15.76
N TYR A 50 13.12 2.67 15.03
CA TYR A 50 12.90 1.33 14.49
C TYR A 50 12.70 0.31 15.61
N SER A 51 11.45 -0.10 15.83
CA SER A 51 11.12 -1.06 16.88
C SER A 51 10.71 -2.40 16.25
N PRO A 52 11.45 -3.49 16.48
CA PRO A 52 11.01 -4.82 16.09
C PRO A 52 9.88 -5.28 17.02
N SER A 53 8.79 -5.82 16.48
CA SER A 53 7.79 -6.51 17.31
C SER A 53 8.12 -8.01 17.38
N ALA A 54 8.16 -8.55 18.60
CA ALA A 54 8.34 -9.98 18.80
C ALA A 54 7.04 -10.69 18.39
N THR A 55 6.99 -11.18 17.16
CA THR A 55 5.93 -12.09 16.74
C THR A 55 6.48 -13.52 16.78
N PRO A 56 5.71 -14.52 17.26
CA PRO A 56 6.08 -15.93 17.13
C PRO A 56 6.05 -16.43 15.66
N SER A 57 6.02 -15.52 14.69
CA SER A 57 5.83 -15.80 13.28
C SER A 57 7.13 -15.67 12.50
N SER A 58 7.21 -16.38 11.37
CA SER A 58 8.35 -16.41 10.45
C SER A 58 8.62 -15.09 9.71
N ILE A 59 8.08 -13.96 10.18
CA ILE A 59 8.23 -12.63 9.60
C ILE A 59 8.84 -11.67 10.62
N SER A 60 9.67 -10.74 10.14
CA SER A 60 10.09 -9.60 10.93
C SER A 60 9.05 -8.49 10.79
N VAL A 61 8.67 -7.85 11.88
CA VAL A 61 7.82 -6.65 11.86
C VAL A 61 8.63 -5.49 12.39
N VAL A 62 8.74 -4.43 11.61
CA VAL A 62 9.48 -3.22 11.93
C VAL A 62 8.54 -2.02 11.87
N HIS A 63 8.61 -1.19 12.91
CA HIS A 63 7.88 0.07 12.92
C HIS A 63 8.76 1.23 12.45
N ILE A 64 8.18 2.15 11.68
CA ILE A 64 8.81 3.42 11.26
C ILE A 64 7.97 4.61 11.72
N PRO A 65 8.56 5.79 11.96
CA PRO A 65 7.79 6.95 12.39
C PRO A 65 6.76 7.36 11.31
N LYS A 66 5.51 7.57 11.72
CA LYS A 66 4.42 8.05 10.84
C LYS A 66 4.28 9.57 10.78
N GLY A 67 4.93 10.31 11.68
CA GLY A 67 5.00 11.78 11.64
C GLY A 67 3.86 12.57 12.31
N TYR A 68 2.94 11.89 12.99
CA TYR A 68 1.89 12.49 13.83
C TYR A 68 1.50 11.52 14.95
N GLU A 69 0.87 12.03 16.00
CA GLU A 69 0.38 11.24 17.13
C GLU A 69 -1.12 10.96 17.04
N ASP A 70 -1.53 9.87 17.69
CA ASP A 70 -2.95 9.55 17.80
C ASP A 70 -3.58 10.46 18.86
N GLY A 71 -4.48 11.34 18.42
CA GLY A 71 -5.10 12.38 19.27
C GLY A 71 -4.65 13.81 18.96
N ASP A 72 -3.74 14.00 18.00
CA ASP A 72 -3.41 15.33 17.48
C ASP A 72 -4.66 16.06 16.98
N THR A 73 -4.72 17.38 17.20
CA THR A 73 -5.81 18.25 16.71
C THR A 73 -5.67 18.63 15.23
N LEU A 74 -4.77 17.95 14.51
CA LEU A 74 -4.51 18.19 13.10
C LEU A 74 -5.69 17.71 12.24
N SER A 75 -5.97 18.45 11.18
CA SER A 75 -6.86 17.99 10.12
C SER A 75 -6.31 16.73 9.45
N ILE A 76 -7.20 15.98 8.76
CA ILE A 76 -6.81 14.79 8.00
C ILE A 76 -5.71 15.12 6.98
N ASP A 77 -5.86 16.25 6.28
CA ASP A 77 -4.92 16.68 5.26
C ASP A 77 -3.54 17.02 5.83
N GLU A 78 -3.47 17.72 6.97
CA GLU A 78 -2.21 18.00 7.66
C GLU A 78 -1.52 16.72 8.13
N ARG A 79 -2.29 15.74 8.64
CA ARG A 79 -1.75 14.43 9.04
C ARG A 79 -1.17 13.69 7.83
N LEU A 80 -1.87 13.68 6.70
CA LEU A 80 -1.41 13.04 5.47
C LEU A 80 -0.15 13.71 4.90
N GLN A 81 -0.06 15.03 4.92
CA GLN A 81 1.14 15.75 4.47
C GLN A 81 2.37 15.43 5.34
N ARG A 82 2.21 15.44 6.67
CA ARG A 82 3.28 15.02 7.59
C ARG A 82 3.66 13.56 7.37
N PHE A 83 2.65 12.70 7.19
CA PHE A 83 2.85 11.28 6.90
C PHE A 83 3.73 11.06 5.68
N PHE A 84 3.41 11.68 4.54
CA PHE A 84 4.21 11.52 3.32
C PHE A 84 5.65 11.97 3.54
N THR A 85 5.86 13.11 4.17
CA THR A 85 7.20 13.64 4.42
C THR A 85 8.03 12.69 5.29
N VAL A 86 7.46 12.25 6.41
CA VAL A 86 8.19 11.45 7.40
C VAL A 86 8.39 10.02 6.92
N VAL A 87 7.35 9.38 6.37
CA VAL A 87 7.42 7.99 5.91
C VAL A 87 8.30 7.84 4.67
N THR A 88 8.30 8.80 3.74
CA THR A 88 9.22 8.79 2.59
C THR A 88 10.68 8.75 3.06
N ARG A 89 11.05 9.65 3.98
CA ARG A 89 12.41 9.69 4.53
C ARG A 89 12.75 8.41 5.30
N ALA A 90 11.87 7.99 6.22
CA ALA A 90 12.11 6.84 7.07
C ALA A 90 12.20 5.53 6.26
N LEU A 91 11.33 5.34 5.26
CA LEU A 91 11.37 4.16 4.41
C LEU A 91 12.64 4.12 3.55
N GLY A 92 13.03 5.25 2.93
CA GLY A 92 14.28 5.32 2.17
C GLY A 92 15.50 5.02 3.03
N GLU A 93 15.60 5.61 4.21
CA GLU A 93 16.68 5.31 5.17
C GLU A 93 16.71 3.85 5.60
N PHE A 94 15.53 3.25 5.83
CA PHE A 94 15.41 1.83 6.16
C PHE A 94 15.91 0.94 5.04
N ILE A 95 15.42 1.17 3.81
CA ILE A 95 15.80 0.38 2.63
C ILE A 95 17.31 0.51 2.39
N ARG A 96 17.86 1.72 2.46
CA ARG A 96 19.31 1.96 2.34
C ARG A 96 20.12 1.09 3.31
N LYS A 97 19.72 1.01 4.58
CA LYS A 97 20.40 0.14 5.56
C LYS A 97 20.22 -1.35 5.25
N GLN A 98 19.05 -1.76 4.76
CA GLN A 98 18.77 -3.16 4.45
C GLN A 98 19.55 -3.65 3.22
N VAL A 99 19.76 -2.81 2.20
CA VAL A 99 20.54 -3.19 1.00
C VAL A 99 22.03 -3.38 1.28
N GLU A 100 22.54 -2.80 2.37
CA GLU A 100 23.92 -2.98 2.85
C GLU A 100 24.09 -4.22 3.77
N SER A 101 22.99 -4.92 4.10
CA SER A 101 23.04 -6.08 4.99
C SER A 101 23.59 -7.34 4.31
N GLU A 102 23.95 -8.35 5.12
CA GLU A 102 24.34 -9.69 4.62
C GLU A 102 23.27 -10.31 3.71
N PHE A 103 22.00 -9.89 3.88
CA PHE A 103 20.87 -10.45 3.19
C PHE A 103 19.94 -9.39 2.59
N PRO A 104 20.39 -8.72 1.52
CA PRO A 104 19.74 -7.55 0.99
C PRO A 104 18.38 -7.90 0.35
N PRO A 105 17.35 -7.06 0.55
CA PRO A 105 16.06 -7.24 -0.09
C PRO A 105 16.17 -7.08 -1.61
N LYS A 106 15.31 -7.80 -2.33
CA LYS A 106 15.21 -7.72 -3.81
C LYS A 106 13.88 -7.16 -4.28
N VAL A 107 12.85 -7.19 -3.41
CA VAL A 107 11.49 -6.77 -3.75
C VAL A 107 10.93 -5.90 -2.63
N LEU A 108 10.28 -4.79 -3.00
CA LEU A 108 9.38 -4.04 -2.14
C LEU A 108 7.93 -4.25 -2.60
N VAL A 109 7.13 -4.88 -1.77
CA VAL A 109 5.67 -4.86 -1.91
C VAL A 109 5.16 -3.68 -1.09
N TYR A 110 4.38 -2.80 -1.71
CA TYR A 110 3.87 -1.60 -1.04
C TYR A 110 2.36 -1.54 -1.18
N ASP A 111 1.69 -1.04 -0.15
CA ASP A 111 0.28 -0.69 -0.24
C ASP A 111 0.03 0.25 -1.43
N SER A 112 -0.96 -0.02 -2.29
CA SER A 112 -1.18 0.75 -3.52
C SER A 112 -1.36 2.26 -3.28
N THR A 113 -1.86 2.67 -2.11
CA THR A 113 -1.98 4.09 -1.74
C THR A 113 -0.62 4.78 -1.60
N LEU A 114 0.46 4.03 -1.38
CA LEU A 114 1.82 4.53 -1.24
C LEU A 114 2.54 4.53 -2.59
N ALA A 115 1.96 5.11 -3.64
CA ALA A 115 2.51 5.06 -5.01
C ALA A 115 3.96 5.60 -5.12
N TRP A 116 4.37 6.54 -4.27
CA TRP A 116 5.78 6.99 -4.23
C TRP A 116 6.77 5.87 -3.86
N ALA A 117 6.31 4.74 -3.31
CA ALA A 117 7.18 3.67 -2.78
C ALA A 117 7.94 2.98 -3.89
N LEU A 118 7.35 3.01 -5.09
CA LEU A 118 7.97 2.52 -6.29
C LEU A 118 9.27 3.27 -6.61
N ASP A 119 9.27 4.59 -6.48
CA ASP A 119 10.46 5.41 -6.76
C ASP A 119 11.57 5.10 -5.76
N ILE A 120 11.23 5.06 -4.46
CA ILE A 120 12.17 4.68 -3.40
C ILE A 120 12.77 3.29 -3.65
N ALA A 121 11.94 2.31 -4.05
CA ALA A 121 12.42 0.97 -4.37
C ALA A 121 13.42 0.99 -5.54
N HIS A 122 13.08 1.67 -6.63
CA HIS A 122 13.93 1.77 -7.82
C HIS A 122 15.24 2.51 -7.56
N GLU A 123 15.23 3.57 -6.76
CA GLU A 123 16.45 4.29 -6.32
C GLU A 123 17.45 3.37 -5.61
N HIS A 124 16.96 2.33 -4.94
CA HIS A 124 17.77 1.32 -4.25
C HIS A 124 17.95 0.02 -5.05
N GLY A 125 17.52 -0.03 -6.31
CA GLY A 125 17.68 -1.19 -7.19
C GLY A 125 16.78 -2.39 -6.85
N LEU A 126 15.68 -2.18 -6.12
CA LEU A 126 14.68 -3.20 -5.83
C LEU A 126 13.64 -3.27 -6.96
N HIS A 127 13.11 -4.46 -7.22
CA HIS A 127 11.82 -4.57 -7.91
C HIS A 127 10.70 -4.16 -6.96
N ALA A 128 9.56 -3.72 -7.50
CA ALA A 128 8.44 -3.34 -6.66
C ALA A 128 7.09 -3.71 -7.27
N ALA A 129 6.12 -3.94 -6.37
CA ALA A 129 4.76 -4.33 -6.70
C ALA A 129 3.77 -3.63 -5.75
N PRO A 130 2.79 -2.87 -6.27
CA PRO A 130 1.67 -2.41 -5.48
C PRO A 130 0.79 -3.58 -5.06
N PHE A 131 0.25 -3.49 -3.86
CA PHE A 131 -0.73 -4.40 -3.29
C PHE A 131 -2.01 -3.65 -3.00
N PHE A 132 -3.06 -3.97 -3.76
CA PHE A 132 -4.38 -3.38 -3.62
C PHE A 132 -5.18 -4.11 -2.55
N THR A 133 -5.56 -3.37 -1.52
CA THR A 133 -6.36 -3.86 -0.38
C THR A 133 -7.86 -3.61 -0.56
N GLN A 134 -8.22 -2.71 -1.47
CA GLN A 134 -9.60 -2.34 -1.78
C GLN A 134 -10.28 -3.38 -2.69
N PRO A 135 -11.61 -3.53 -2.64
CA PRO A 135 -12.37 -4.32 -3.62
C PRO A 135 -12.11 -3.85 -5.05
N CYS A 136 -12.11 -4.77 -6.01
CA CYS A 136 -11.82 -4.44 -7.42
C CYS A 136 -12.81 -3.42 -8.00
N MET A 137 -14.08 -3.51 -7.65
CA MET A 137 -15.09 -2.52 -8.04
C MET A 137 -14.72 -1.10 -7.59
N VAL A 138 -14.24 -0.94 -6.35
CA VAL A 138 -13.79 0.37 -5.82
C VAL A 138 -12.54 0.84 -6.55
N ASN A 139 -11.59 -0.05 -6.82
CA ASN A 139 -10.41 0.27 -7.62
C ASN A 139 -10.79 0.72 -9.03
N ALA A 140 -11.74 0.05 -9.69
CA ALA A 140 -12.18 0.39 -11.02
C ALA A 140 -12.86 1.77 -11.06
N ILE A 141 -13.69 2.09 -10.06
CA ILE A 141 -14.27 3.43 -9.89
C ILE A 141 -13.18 4.51 -9.77
N HIS A 142 -12.21 4.31 -8.87
CA HIS A 142 -11.10 5.25 -8.70
C HIS A 142 -10.23 5.35 -9.96
N TYR A 143 -10.03 4.25 -10.68
CA TYR A 143 -9.27 4.22 -11.92
C TYR A 143 -9.95 5.06 -13.01
N LEU A 144 -11.26 4.90 -13.22
CA LEU A 144 -12.03 5.70 -14.17
C LEU A 144 -12.02 7.19 -13.81
N ALA A 145 -12.14 7.50 -12.52
CA ALA A 145 -12.04 8.87 -12.01
C ALA A 145 -10.65 9.48 -12.29
N ASN A 146 -9.58 8.74 -12.02
CA ASN A 146 -8.20 9.18 -12.29
C ASN A 146 -7.92 9.42 -13.78
N HIS A 147 -8.55 8.64 -14.67
CA HIS A 147 -8.38 8.78 -16.13
C HIS A 147 -9.38 9.76 -16.77
N GLY A 148 -10.15 10.50 -15.96
CA GLY A 148 -11.15 11.47 -16.45
C GLY A 148 -12.34 10.84 -17.17
N GLN A 149 -12.53 9.52 -17.05
CA GLN A 149 -13.67 8.79 -17.62
C GLN A 149 -14.90 8.82 -16.70
N LEU A 150 -14.69 9.08 -15.41
CA LEU A 150 -15.75 9.40 -14.46
C LEU A 150 -15.63 10.86 -14.03
N LYS A 151 -16.69 11.64 -14.23
CA LYS A 151 -16.74 13.04 -13.79
C LYS A 151 -16.74 13.09 -12.26
N ILE A 152 -15.98 14.02 -11.69
CA ILE A 152 -15.92 14.29 -10.25
C ILE A 152 -16.49 15.70 -9.98
N PRO A 153 -17.36 15.91 -8.96
CA PRO A 153 -17.94 14.90 -8.08
C PRO A 153 -18.83 13.92 -8.86
N ALA A 154 -18.67 12.64 -8.56
CA ALA A 154 -19.38 11.58 -9.24
C ALA A 154 -20.85 11.57 -8.80
N GLN A 155 -21.74 11.47 -9.78
CA GLN A 155 -23.18 11.40 -9.58
C GLN A 155 -23.71 10.22 -10.38
N GLY A 156 -24.52 9.39 -9.72
CA GLY A 156 -25.23 8.30 -10.36
C GLY A 156 -26.47 8.76 -11.15
N PRO A 157 -27.11 7.82 -11.85
CA PRO A 157 -26.70 6.43 -11.96
C PRO A 157 -25.53 6.24 -12.93
N PHE A 158 -24.62 5.33 -12.59
CA PHE A 158 -23.49 4.97 -13.46
C PHE A 158 -23.32 3.45 -13.51
N ARG A 159 -22.77 2.97 -14.63
CA ARG A 159 -22.45 1.57 -14.85
C ARG A 159 -21.02 1.51 -15.36
N LEU A 160 -20.14 0.78 -14.68
CA LEU A 160 -18.73 0.69 -15.07
C LEU A 160 -18.56 -0.07 -16.37
N ILE A 161 -19.19 -1.25 -16.44
CA ILE A 161 -19.18 -2.15 -17.59
C ILE A 161 -20.57 -2.78 -17.76
N PRO A 162 -20.94 -3.24 -18.96
CA PRO A 162 -22.27 -3.78 -19.23
C PRO A 162 -22.76 -4.85 -18.23
N SER A 163 -21.86 -5.72 -17.75
CA SER A 163 -22.13 -6.82 -16.81
C SER A 163 -22.31 -6.37 -15.35
N THR A 164 -21.82 -5.19 -14.96
CA THR A 164 -21.94 -4.70 -13.57
C THR A 164 -23.32 -4.15 -13.24
N PRO A 165 -23.77 -4.23 -11.97
CA PRO A 165 -24.98 -3.54 -11.54
C PRO A 165 -24.87 -2.04 -11.79
N GLN A 166 -26.02 -1.40 -12.02
CA GLN A 166 -26.09 0.06 -12.00
C GLN A 166 -25.92 0.52 -10.57
N LEU A 167 -25.01 1.48 -10.37
CA LEU A 167 -24.67 2.03 -9.07
C LEU A 167 -25.25 3.44 -8.97
N GLU A 168 -25.89 3.72 -7.84
CA GLU A 168 -26.41 5.03 -7.49
C GLU A 168 -25.34 5.86 -6.77
N THR A 169 -25.58 7.17 -6.61
CA THR A 169 -24.62 8.04 -5.91
C THR A 169 -24.30 7.56 -4.49
N SER A 170 -25.28 6.94 -3.81
CA SER A 170 -25.09 6.36 -2.47
C SER A 170 -24.18 5.15 -2.42
N ASP A 171 -23.93 4.50 -3.55
CA ASP A 171 -23.07 3.32 -3.65
C ASP A 171 -21.60 3.69 -3.94
N LEU A 172 -21.34 4.97 -4.24
CA LEU A 172 -20.02 5.48 -4.55
C LEU A 172 -19.17 5.76 -3.29
N PRO A 173 -17.83 5.61 -3.39
CA PRO A 173 -16.92 6.09 -2.36
C PRO A 173 -17.10 7.59 -2.10
N SER A 174 -17.26 7.97 -0.84
CA SER A 174 -17.55 9.36 -0.47
C SER A 174 -16.46 10.36 -0.91
N ASN A 175 -15.21 9.91 -0.96
CA ASN A 175 -14.05 10.67 -1.42
C ASN A 175 -14.08 11.06 -2.91
N ILE A 176 -15.01 10.53 -3.71
CA ILE A 176 -15.24 10.96 -5.11
C ILE A 176 -16.61 11.61 -5.33
N THR A 177 -17.51 11.56 -4.35
CA THR A 177 -18.81 12.26 -4.38
C THR A 177 -18.76 13.60 -3.65
N ASP A 178 -17.92 13.71 -2.62
CA ASP A 178 -17.68 14.93 -1.84
C ASP A 178 -16.18 15.25 -1.85
N THR A 179 -15.80 16.10 -2.81
CA THR A 179 -14.39 16.45 -3.05
C THR A 179 -13.89 17.59 -2.17
N GLU A 180 -14.79 18.37 -1.58
CA GLU A 180 -14.42 19.57 -0.82
C GLU A 180 -13.96 19.22 0.60
N SER A 181 -14.50 18.13 1.17
CA SER A 181 -14.20 17.74 2.54
C SER A 181 -12.76 17.24 2.75
N HIS A 182 -12.18 16.50 1.80
CA HIS A 182 -10.87 15.84 1.97
C HIS A 182 -10.02 15.76 0.68
N PRO A 183 -9.55 16.89 0.13
CA PRO A 183 -8.84 16.92 -1.14
C PRO A 183 -7.51 16.13 -1.14
N VAL A 184 -6.78 16.06 -0.01
CA VAL A 184 -5.54 15.26 0.06
C VAL A 184 -5.84 13.76 0.07
N LEU A 185 -6.90 13.32 0.76
CA LEU A 185 -7.34 11.92 0.75
C LEU A 185 -7.80 11.50 -0.65
N MET A 186 -8.56 12.37 -1.34
CA MET A 186 -8.95 12.12 -2.73
C MET A 186 -7.72 12.01 -3.64
N SER A 187 -6.77 12.93 -3.53
CA SER A 187 -5.52 12.86 -4.29
C SER A 187 -4.75 11.56 -4.02
N LEU A 188 -4.69 11.12 -2.76
CA LEU A 188 -4.04 9.88 -2.36
C LEU A 188 -4.65 8.65 -3.05
N VAL A 189 -5.98 8.50 -3.02
CA VAL A 189 -6.63 7.31 -3.60
C VAL A 189 -6.62 7.30 -5.12
N LEU A 190 -6.65 8.46 -5.79
CA LEU A 190 -6.60 8.52 -7.25
C LEU A 190 -5.17 8.25 -7.75
N ASN A 191 -4.17 8.75 -7.03
CA ASN A 191 -2.76 8.56 -7.39
C ASN A 191 -2.25 7.13 -7.22
N GLN A 192 -3.02 6.21 -6.63
CA GLN A 192 -2.63 4.80 -6.48
C GLN A 192 -2.39 4.07 -7.82
N PHE A 193 -2.85 4.64 -8.94
CA PHE A 193 -2.66 4.09 -10.30
C PHE A 193 -1.52 4.77 -11.08
N SER A 194 -0.92 5.82 -10.55
CA SER A 194 0.01 6.71 -11.28
C SER A 194 1.30 6.05 -11.77
N ASN A 195 1.63 4.88 -11.22
CA ASN A 195 2.94 4.25 -11.39
C ASN A 195 2.87 2.79 -11.87
N LEU A 196 1.68 2.28 -12.20
CA LEU A 196 1.45 0.85 -12.44
C LEU A 196 2.25 0.30 -13.62
N GLU A 197 2.40 1.07 -14.70
CA GLU A 197 3.18 0.69 -15.90
C GLU A 197 4.66 0.43 -15.60
N ARG A 198 5.17 0.97 -14.49
CA ARG A 198 6.56 0.82 -14.05
C ARG A 198 6.72 -0.29 -13.00
N ALA A 199 5.63 -0.80 -12.45
CA ALA A 199 5.66 -1.87 -11.46
C ALA A 199 5.90 -3.22 -12.14
N ARG A 200 6.63 -4.12 -11.47
CA ARG A 200 6.94 -5.44 -12.04
C ARG A 200 5.75 -6.40 -11.99
N TRP A 201 4.92 -6.25 -10.97
CA TRP A 201 3.69 -7.01 -10.76
C TRP A 201 2.64 -6.10 -10.14
N ILE A 202 1.37 -6.41 -10.38
CA ILE A 202 0.25 -5.80 -9.67
C ILE A 202 -0.39 -6.92 -8.85
N LEU A 203 -0.50 -6.70 -7.54
CA LEU A 203 -1.10 -7.67 -6.63
C LEU A 203 -2.43 -7.12 -6.13
N VAL A 204 -3.49 -7.90 -6.23
CA VAL A 204 -4.84 -7.50 -5.81
C VAL A 204 -5.37 -8.55 -4.84
N ASN A 205 -5.84 -8.10 -3.69
CA ASN A 205 -6.42 -8.98 -2.66
C ASN A 205 -7.86 -9.37 -3.00
N THR A 206 -8.01 -10.24 -3.99
CA THR A 206 -9.30 -10.80 -4.43
C THR A 206 -9.13 -12.26 -4.87
N PHE A 207 -10.20 -12.88 -5.35
CA PHE A 207 -10.20 -14.20 -5.99
C PHE A 207 -10.96 -14.13 -7.32
N PHE A 208 -10.55 -14.96 -8.28
CA PHE A 208 -10.99 -14.85 -9.67
C PHE A 208 -12.50 -14.98 -9.83
N GLU A 209 -13.12 -15.92 -9.11
CA GLU A 209 -14.55 -16.22 -9.18
C GLU A 209 -15.44 -15.06 -8.69
N LEU A 210 -14.88 -14.09 -7.96
CA LEU A 210 -15.60 -12.87 -7.58
C LEU A 210 -15.57 -11.80 -8.68
N GLU A 211 -14.51 -11.83 -9.49
CA GLU A 211 -14.19 -10.80 -10.48
C GLU A 211 -14.34 -11.32 -11.92
N GLU A 212 -14.92 -12.52 -12.08
CA GLU A 212 -15.19 -13.15 -13.37
C GLU A 212 -16.27 -12.35 -14.11
N GLU A 213 -15.97 -11.94 -15.34
CA GLU A 213 -16.87 -11.25 -16.27
C GLU A 213 -17.48 -12.20 -17.30
#